data_AF-A0A8H7M581-F1
#
_entry.id   AF-A0A8H7M581-F1
#
_cell.length_a   1.000
_cell.length_b   1.000
_cell.length_c   1.000
_cell.angle_alpha   90.00
_cell.angle_beta   90.00
_cell.angle_gamma   90.00
#
_symmetry.space_group_name_H-M   'P 1'
#
loop_
_entity.id
_entity.type
_entity.pdbx_description
1 polymer ?
#
loop_
_entity_poly.entity_id
_entity_poly.type
_entity_poly.pdbx_seq_one_letter_code
_entity_poly.pdbx_strand_id
1 'polypeptide(L)'
;MGAQSSLACVLSMDEIALVVQRACCEPSGKLLSLSNILLSPSLNLRHFATLDILRSAITGRPTYFKYEAQFSSTQYDQIFSQHDYGLQWFYGFPDHFVMIFAWINSLRGIEGAGANAALISQVEMEVQRAETVLGQSDDPALRVGRTVVHECWRNAALIYLYMALCGAAANDPRVLRVVKNVTRLIKGAKSGHMPDAYLTPPITIVGLAAYREQDRYVVQQRMLNIVKCAKSKVVAKDLLLQLEDVWTRTRNEKRAAVWSDLRIAYLNVVGI
;
A
#
# COMPACT_ATOMS: atom_id res chain seq x y z
N MET A 1 0.63 0.45 25.09
CA MET A 1 0.97 -0.49 24.01
C MET A 1 2.33 -0.10 23.45
N GLY A 2 3.38 -0.88 23.74
CA GLY A 2 4.75 -0.58 23.33
C GLY A 2 4.91 -0.71 21.82
N ALA A 3 5.74 0.15 21.23
CA ALA A 3 6.07 0.07 19.81
C ALA A 3 6.80 -1.26 19.52
N GLN A 4 6.14 -2.17 18.79
CA GLN A 4 6.74 -3.41 18.32
C GLN A 4 7.72 -3.12 17.17
N SER A 5 8.84 -3.85 17.13
CA SER A 5 9.76 -3.84 15.99
C SER A 5 9.12 -4.46 14.74
N SER A 6 9.60 -4.14 13.54
CA SER A 6 9.08 -4.79 12.32
C SER A 6 9.24 -6.30 12.37
N LEU A 7 10.30 -6.82 12.99
CA LEU A 7 10.48 -8.25 13.25
C LEU A 7 9.38 -8.83 14.15
N ALA A 8 9.04 -8.15 15.26
CA ALA A 8 7.97 -8.59 16.15
C ALA A 8 6.58 -8.52 15.48
N CYS A 9 6.36 -7.54 14.60
CA CYS A 9 5.15 -7.45 13.78
C CYS A 9 5.05 -8.63 12.80
N VAL A 10 6.17 -9.04 12.20
CA VAL A 10 6.23 -10.18 11.27
C VAL A 10 5.93 -11.50 11.98
N LEU A 11 6.56 -11.74 13.13
CA LEU A 11 6.30 -12.94 13.93
C LEU A 11 4.84 -13.01 14.38
N SER A 12 4.27 -11.88 14.80
CA SER A 12 2.84 -11.78 15.13
C SER A 12 1.95 -12.13 13.93
N MET A 13 2.28 -11.64 12.73
CA MET A 13 1.52 -11.96 11.51
C MET A 13 1.62 -13.45 11.13
N ASP A 14 2.79 -14.09 11.32
CA ASP A 14 2.96 -15.52 11.08
C ASP A 14 2.07 -16.35 12.03
N GLU A 15 2.04 -16.01 13.32
CA GLU A 15 1.19 -16.66 14.32
C GLU A 15 -0.30 -16.46 13.99
N ILE A 16 -0.71 -15.22 13.69
CA ILE A 16 -2.11 -14.91 13.35
C ILE A 16 -2.53 -15.61 12.05
N ALA A 17 -1.65 -15.69 11.04
CA ALA A 17 -1.94 -16.39 9.79
C ALA A 17 -2.28 -17.87 10.04
N LEU A 18 -1.55 -18.54 10.95
CA LEU A 18 -1.87 -19.91 11.34
C LEU A 18 -3.22 -20.04 12.03
N VAL A 19 -3.60 -19.07 12.88
CA VAL A 19 -4.92 -19.04 13.52
C VAL A 19 -6.03 -18.85 12.48
N VAL A 20 -5.87 -17.89 11.57
CA VAL A 20 -6.82 -17.63 10.48
C VAL A 20 -6.96 -18.86 9.59
N GLN A 21 -5.86 -19.52 9.25
CA GLN A 21 -5.88 -20.75 8.46
C GLN A 21 -6.69 -21.86 9.14
N ARG A 22 -6.59 -22.01 10.46
CA ARG A 22 -7.36 -23.00 11.23
C ARG A 22 -8.83 -22.61 11.38
N ALA A 23 -9.13 -21.32 11.43
CA ALA A 23 -10.49 -20.81 11.58
C ALA A 23 -11.28 -20.77 10.26
N CYS A 24 -10.59 -20.59 9.12
CA CYS A 24 -11.19 -20.67 7.81
C CYS A 24 -11.46 -22.14 7.45
N CYS A 25 -12.73 -22.55 7.47
CA CYS A 25 -13.15 -23.91 7.09
C CYS A 25 -12.95 -24.26 5.60
N GLU A 26 -12.35 -23.38 4.80
CA GLU A 26 -12.16 -23.64 3.37
C GLU A 26 -10.91 -24.50 3.13
N PRO A 27 -10.99 -25.52 2.25
CA PRO A 27 -9.87 -26.41 1.99
C PRO A 27 -8.65 -25.65 1.45
N SER A 28 -7.46 -26.10 1.87
CA SER A 28 -6.18 -25.57 1.45
C SER A 28 -6.10 -25.44 -0.09
N GLY A 29 -5.94 -24.20 -0.58
CA GLY A 29 -5.79 -23.91 -2.01
C GLY A 29 -6.93 -23.12 -2.66
N LYS A 30 -8.07 -22.93 -1.97
CA LYS A 30 -9.15 -22.06 -2.45
C LYS A 30 -8.84 -20.58 -2.17
N LEU A 31 -9.21 -19.70 -3.11
CA LEU A 31 -9.08 -18.25 -2.95
C LEU A 31 -10.09 -17.76 -1.89
N LEU A 32 -9.64 -16.91 -0.96
CA LEU A 32 -10.54 -16.27 0.00
C LEU A 32 -11.28 -15.12 -0.67
N SER A 33 -12.61 -15.10 -0.62
CA SER A 33 -13.40 -13.99 -1.16
C SER A 33 -13.17 -12.72 -0.35
N LEU A 34 -12.47 -11.75 -0.94
CA LEU A 34 -12.13 -10.50 -0.25
C LEU A 34 -13.37 -9.65 0.00
N SER A 35 -14.31 -9.60 -0.94
CA SER A 35 -15.59 -8.89 -0.77
C SER A 35 -16.35 -9.40 0.45
N ASN A 36 -16.44 -10.73 0.64
CA ASN A 36 -17.10 -11.33 1.79
C ASN A 36 -16.36 -11.02 3.10
N ILE A 37 -15.02 -10.97 3.07
CA ILE A 37 -14.22 -10.59 4.24
C ILE A 37 -14.50 -9.13 4.60
N LEU A 38 -14.47 -8.20 3.64
CA LEU A 38 -14.68 -6.77 3.89
C LEU A 38 -16.11 -6.46 4.38
N LEU A 39 -17.10 -7.23 3.94
CA LEU A 39 -18.49 -7.19 4.43
C LEU A 39 -18.69 -7.93 5.76
N SER A 40 -17.71 -8.68 6.24
CA SER A 40 -17.82 -9.47 7.47
C SER A 40 -17.91 -8.56 8.70
N PRO A 41 -18.74 -8.89 9.70
CA PRO A 41 -18.73 -8.20 10.98
C PRO A 41 -17.41 -8.42 11.76
N SER A 42 -16.60 -9.41 11.39
CA SER A 42 -15.34 -9.72 12.05
C SER A 42 -14.28 -8.66 11.77
N LEU A 43 -14.07 -7.75 12.73
CA LEU A 43 -13.01 -6.75 12.67
C LEU A 43 -11.62 -7.41 12.52
N ASN A 44 -11.36 -8.51 13.22
CA ASN A 44 -10.07 -9.20 13.19
C ASN A 44 -9.76 -9.77 11.81
N LEU A 45 -10.76 -10.37 11.14
CA LEU A 45 -10.57 -10.96 9.81
C LEU A 45 -10.30 -9.87 8.76
N ARG A 46 -11.05 -8.77 8.81
CA ARG A 46 -10.82 -7.60 7.95
C ARG A 46 -9.44 -7.01 8.20
N HIS A 47 -9.07 -6.89 9.47
CA HIS A 47 -7.79 -6.33 9.88
C HIS A 47 -6.62 -7.14 9.34
N PHE A 48 -6.69 -8.45 9.50
CA PHE A 48 -5.70 -9.35 8.99
C PHE A 48 -5.59 -9.29 7.46
N ALA A 49 -6.70 -9.36 6.72
CA ALA A 49 -6.69 -9.31 5.26
C ALA A 49 -6.12 -7.98 4.73
N THR A 50 -6.56 -6.85 5.27
CA THR A 50 -6.04 -5.52 4.92
C THR A 50 -4.54 -5.41 5.20
N LEU A 51 -4.09 -5.90 6.36
CA LEU A 51 -2.67 -5.90 6.72
C LEU A 51 -1.82 -6.82 5.84
N ASP A 52 -2.33 -8.00 5.49
CA ASP A 52 -1.63 -8.95 4.62
C ASP A 52 -1.40 -8.35 3.23
N ILE A 53 -2.45 -7.79 2.63
CA ILE A 53 -2.40 -7.09 1.33
C ILE A 53 -1.45 -5.88 1.40
N LEU A 54 -1.58 -5.06 2.45
CA LEU A 54 -0.74 -3.89 2.64
C LEU A 54 0.74 -4.27 2.81
N ARG A 55 1.01 -5.25 3.68
CA ARG A 55 2.36 -5.77 3.94
C ARG A 55 2.99 -6.26 2.65
N SER A 56 2.27 -7.03 1.83
CA SER A 56 2.76 -7.49 0.54
C SER A 56 3.25 -6.33 -0.33
N ALA A 57 2.48 -5.25 -0.40
CA ALA A 57 2.84 -4.07 -1.19
C ALA A 57 4.01 -3.26 -0.62
N ILE A 58 4.15 -3.13 0.70
CA ILE A 58 5.24 -2.32 1.29
C ILE A 58 6.50 -3.10 1.62
N THR A 59 6.51 -4.43 1.44
CA THR A 59 7.69 -5.29 1.69
C THR A 59 8.12 -6.08 0.47
N GLY A 60 7.31 -6.13 -0.59
CA GLY A 60 7.56 -6.97 -1.76
C GLY A 60 7.43 -8.48 -1.48
N ARG A 61 6.97 -8.88 -0.29
CA ARG A 61 6.69 -10.29 0.06
C ARG A 61 5.33 -10.71 -0.52
N PRO A 62 5.11 -11.99 -0.84
CA PRO A 62 3.78 -12.49 -1.14
C PRO A 62 2.82 -12.30 0.05
N THR A 63 1.52 -12.26 -0.22
CA THR A 63 0.49 -12.37 0.82
C THR A 63 0.49 -13.77 1.44
N TYR A 64 0.04 -13.90 2.68
CA TYR A 64 -0.15 -15.19 3.35
C TYR A 64 -1.26 -16.00 2.69
N PHE A 65 -2.34 -15.33 2.27
CA PHE A 65 -3.45 -15.94 1.57
C PHE A 65 -3.63 -15.35 0.17
N LYS A 66 -4.20 -16.16 -0.74
CA LYS A 66 -4.62 -15.66 -2.04
C LYS A 66 -6.06 -15.16 -1.92
N TYR A 67 -6.26 -13.90 -2.28
CA TYR A 67 -7.57 -13.25 -2.23
C TYR A 67 -8.22 -13.25 -3.60
N GLU A 68 -9.48 -13.68 -3.67
CA GLU A 68 -10.33 -13.43 -4.82
C GLU A 68 -10.86 -12.00 -4.73
N ALA A 69 -10.33 -11.14 -5.60
CA ALA A 69 -10.75 -9.75 -5.75
C ALA A 69 -11.50 -9.60 -7.08
N GLN A 70 -12.77 -10.03 -7.10
CA GLN A 70 -13.66 -9.77 -8.24
C GLN A 70 -14.38 -8.44 -8.05
N PHE A 71 -14.29 -7.58 -9.06
CA PHE A 71 -15.01 -6.30 -9.11
C PHE A 71 -16.44 -6.56 -9.62
N SER A 72 -17.40 -6.75 -8.72
CA SER A 72 -18.83 -6.76 -9.08
C SER A 72 -19.49 -5.46 -8.60
N SER A 73 -20.12 -4.72 -9.51
CA SER A 73 -20.66 -3.37 -9.21
C SER A 73 -21.63 -3.34 -8.02
N THR A 74 -22.44 -4.38 -7.84
CA THR A 74 -23.43 -4.46 -6.76
C THR A 74 -22.83 -4.66 -5.37
N GLN A 75 -21.69 -5.37 -5.26
CA GLN A 75 -21.00 -5.54 -3.97
C GLN A 75 -20.21 -4.28 -3.59
N TYR A 76 -19.76 -3.50 -4.58
CA TYR A 76 -19.04 -2.24 -4.35
C TYR A 76 -19.94 -1.24 -3.64
N ASP A 77 -21.12 -0.97 -4.19
CA ASP A 77 -22.06 -0.05 -3.57
C ASP A 77 -22.34 -0.45 -2.11
N GLN A 78 -22.44 -1.74 -1.80
CA GLN A 78 -22.66 -2.22 -0.43
C GLN A 78 -21.43 -2.04 0.49
N ILE A 79 -20.23 -2.37 0.03
CA ILE A 79 -18.99 -2.20 0.82
C ILE A 79 -18.74 -0.72 1.12
N PHE A 80 -19.01 0.16 0.15
CA PHE A 80 -18.61 1.56 0.21
C PHE A 80 -19.73 2.52 0.65
N SER A 81 -20.99 2.10 0.62
CA SER A 81 -22.11 2.82 1.25
C SER A 81 -22.13 2.68 2.77
N GLN A 82 -21.46 1.66 3.33
CA GLN A 82 -21.37 1.49 4.78
C GLN A 82 -20.25 2.36 5.35
N HIS A 83 -20.60 3.62 5.64
CA HIS A 83 -19.67 4.69 6.05
C HIS A 83 -18.91 4.47 7.37
N ASP A 84 -19.24 3.44 8.16
CA ASP A 84 -18.78 3.33 9.57
C ASP A 84 -18.00 2.06 9.93
N TYR A 85 -17.74 1.14 8.99
CA TYR A 85 -17.14 -0.16 9.35
C TYR A 85 -15.71 -0.41 8.82
N GLY A 86 -15.16 0.42 7.93
CA GLY A 86 -13.84 0.17 7.30
C GLY A 86 -12.64 0.39 8.22
N LEU A 87 -11.47 -0.19 7.90
CA LEU A 87 -10.21 0.02 8.64
C LEU A 87 -9.45 1.29 8.23
N GLN A 88 -10.07 2.10 7.36
CA GLN A 88 -9.53 3.36 6.88
C GLN A 88 -9.15 4.31 8.03
N TRP A 89 -9.87 4.27 9.16
CA TRP A 89 -9.52 5.08 10.33
C TRP A 89 -8.22 4.64 11.03
N PHE A 90 -7.78 3.39 10.83
CA PHE A 90 -6.61 2.83 11.50
C PHE A 90 -5.33 2.97 10.67
N TYR A 91 -5.40 2.64 9.38
CA TYR A 91 -4.25 2.67 8.47
C TYR A 91 -4.28 3.81 7.47
N GLY A 92 -5.38 4.54 7.39
CA GLY A 92 -5.61 5.49 6.30
C GLY A 92 -5.70 4.82 4.94
N PHE A 93 -5.81 3.48 4.88
CA PHE A 93 -5.86 2.66 3.68
C PHE A 93 -7.32 2.36 3.34
N PRO A 94 -7.92 3.04 2.33
CA PRO A 94 -9.32 2.85 1.98
C PRO A 94 -9.58 1.47 1.40
N ASP A 95 -10.73 0.88 1.74
CA ASP A 95 -11.11 -0.48 1.34
C ASP A 95 -11.13 -0.66 -0.20
N HIS A 96 -11.44 0.40 -0.97
CA HIS A 96 -11.33 0.41 -2.43
C HIS A 96 -9.91 0.06 -2.91
N PHE A 97 -8.90 0.67 -2.29
CA PHE A 97 -7.51 0.39 -2.65
C PHE A 97 -7.05 -0.97 -2.13
N VAL A 98 -7.60 -1.47 -1.02
CA VAL A 98 -7.37 -2.86 -0.57
C VAL A 98 -7.80 -3.84 -1.66
N MET A 99 -9.00 -3.66 -2.23
CA MET A 99 -9.51 -4.47 -3.34
C MET A 99 -8.63 -4.38 -4.59
N ILE A 100 -8.24 -3.16 -4.98
CA ILE A 100 -7.35 -2.93 -6.14
C ILE A 100 -6.00 -3.62 -5.94
N PHE A 101 -5.39 -3.50 -4.75
CA PHE A 101 -4.10 -4.12 -4.47
C PHE A 101 -4.18 -5.65 -4.44
N ALA A 102 -5.26 -6.20 -3.89
CA ALA A 102 -5.51 -7.64 -3.93
C ALA A 102 -5.68 -8.14 -5.37
N TRP A 103 -6.36 -7.38 -6.21
CA TRP A 103 -6.54 -7.72 -7.62
C TRP A 103 -5.23 -7.65 -8.40
N ILE A 104 -4.44 -6.59 -8.22
CA ILE A 104 -3.09 -6.53 -8.79
C ILE A 104 -2.27 -7.76 -8.36
N ASN A 105 -2.36 -8.17 -7.09
CA ASN A 105 -1.68 -9.36 -6.59
C ASN A 105 -2.16 -10.67 -7.21
N SER A 106 -3.46 -10.84 -7.46
CA SER A 106 -3.96 -12.04 -8.12
C SER A 106 -3.51 -12.12 -9.58
N LEU A 107 -3.43 -10.97 -10.27
CA LEU A 107 -2.96 -10.86 -11.65
C LEU A 107 -1.45 -11.15 -11.80
N ARG A 108 -0.64 -10.84 -10.78
CA ARG A 108 0.82 -11.10 -10.81
C ARG A 108 1.19 -12.58 -10.96
N GLY A 109 0.27 -13.49 -10.62
CA GLY A 109 0.46 -14.94 -10.80
C GLY A 109 0.06 -15.45 -12.19
N ILE A 110 -0.52 -14.61 -13.05
CA ILE A 110 -1.02 -14.97 -14.37
C ILE A 110 -0.01 -14.54 -15.43
N GLU A 111 0.44 -15.50 -16.23
CA GLU A 111 1.38 -15.24 -17.31
C GLU A 111 0.80 -14.25 -18.34
N GLY A 112 1.59 -13.26 -18.74
CA GLY A 112 1.18 -12.24 -19.71
C GLY A 112 0.21 -11.16 -19.19
N ALA A 113 -0.30 -11.26 -17.96
CA ALA A 113 -1.22 -10.27 -17.41
C ALA A 113 -0.61 -8.84 -17.37
N GLY A 114 0.67 -8.73 -17.03
CA GLY A 114 1.40 -7.45 -17.02
C GLY A 114 1.65 -6.83 -18.40
N ALA A 115 1.37 -7.55 -19.49
CA ALA A 115 1.45 -7.06 -20.86
C ALA A 115 0.07 -6.85 -21.50
N ASN A 116 -1.02 -7.25 -20.83
CA ASN A 116 -2.37 -7.12 -21.36
C ASN A 116 -2.89 -5.69 -21.19
N ALA A 117 -2.89 -4.92 -22.28
CA ALA A 117 -3.32 -3.51 -22.26
C ALA A 117 -4.76 -3.31 -21.78
N ALA A 118 -5.69 -4.20 -22.15
CA ALA A 118 -7.09 -4.08 -21.73
C ALA A 118 -7.23 -4.25 -20.21
N LEU A 119 -6.51 -5.23 -19.64
CA LEU A 119 -6.48 -5.47 -18.21
C LEU A 119 -5.85 -4.29 -17.45
N ILE A 120 -4.72 -3.78 -17.94
CA ILE A 120 -4.04 -2.62 -17.34
C ILE A 120 -4.98 -1.41 -17.34
N SER A 121 -5.61 -1.09 -18.47
CA SER A 121 -6.58 0.01 -18.56
C SER A 121 -7.78 -0.20 -17.65
N GLN A 122 -8.22 -1.44 -17.44
CA GLN A 122 -9.29 -1.75 -16.50
C GLN A 122 -8.89 -1.40 -15.06
N VAL A 123 -7.69 -1.79 -14.63
CA VAL A 123 -7.17 -1.44 -13.30
C VAL A 123 -6.99 0.07 -13.17
N GLU A 124 -6.46 0.75 -14.20
CA GLU A 124 -6.34 2.22 -14.21
C GLU A 124 -7.69 2.91 -14.02
N MET A 125 -8.75 2.45 -14.72
CA MET A 125 -10.10 2.99 -14.57
C MET A 125 -10.64 2.81 -13.15
N GLU A 126 -10.47 1.64 -12.55
CA GLU A 126 -10.92 1.38 -11.17
C GLU A 126 -10.16 2.25 -10.15
N VAL A 127 -8.86 2.49 -10.37
CA VAL A 127 -8.07 3.43 -9.55
C VAL A 127 -8.61 4.87 -9.67
N GLN A 128 -9.07 5.29 -10.86
CA GLN A 128 -9.69 6.62 -11.03
C GLN A 128 -11.08 6.70 -10.41
N ARG A 129 -11.88 5.62 -10.49
CA ARG A 129 -13.22 5.54 -9.92
C ARG A 129 -13.24 5.50 -8.40
N ALA A 130 -12.16 5.08 -7.76
CA ALA A 130 -12.06 5.10 -6.31
C ALA A 130 -12.34 6.52 -5.77
N GLU A 131 -13.51 6.68 -5.15
CA GLU A 131 -13.97 7.97 -4.66
C GLU A 131 -13.33 8.31 -3.32
N THR A 132 -12.95 9.59 -3.17
CA THR A 132 -12.58 10.12 -1.87
C THR A 132 -13.83 10.23 -1.02
N VAL A 133 -14.08 9.27 -0.13
CA VAL A 133 -15.14 9.39 0.88
C VAL A 133 -14.78 10.54 1.83
N LEU A 134 -15.28 11.73 1.53
CA LEU A 134 -15.14 12.90 2.37
C LEU A 134 -16.17 12.78 3.51
N GLY A 135 -15.76 12.19 4.63
CA GLY A 135 -16.60 12.22 5.83
C GLY A 135 -16.94 13.67 6.20
N GLN A 136 -18.12 13.88 6.79
CA GLN A 136 -18.66 15.19 7.21
C GLN A 136 -17.85 15.80 8.36
N SER A 137 -16.60 16.16 8.10
CA SER A 137 -15.76 16.90 9.03
C SER A 137 -15.94 18.39 8.79
N ASP A 138 -16.39 19.11 9.82
CA ASP A 138 -16.50 20.57 9.77
C ASP A 138 -15.14 21.28 9.69
N ASP A 139 -14.05 20.60 10.06
CA ASP A 139 -12.68 21.12 9.94
C ASP A 139 -12.15 21.05 8.48
N PRO A 140 -11.91 22.19 7.81
CA PRO A 140 -11.37 22.23 6.46
C PRO A 140 -9.96 21.63 6.34
N ALA A 141 -9.13 21.73 7.38
CA ALA A 141 -7.78 21.20 7.38
C ALA A 141 -7.78 19.66 7.38
N LEU A 142 -8.68 19.05 8.15
CA LEU A 142 -8.87 17.59 8.14
C LEU A 142 -9.41 17.09 6.79
N ARG A 143 -10.32 17.85 6.15
CA ARG A 143 -10.80 17.53 4.80
C ARG A 143 -9.65 17.52 3.79
N VAL A 144 -8.83 18.57 3.79
CA VAL A 144 -7.63 18.65 2.91
C VAL A 144 -6.67 17.50 3.20
N GLY A 145 -6.41 17.20 4.48
CA GLY A 145 -5.55 16.06 4.86
C GLY A 145 -6.07 14.72 4.35
N ARG A 146 -7.36 14.44 4.48
CA ARG A 146 -8.00 13.22 3.96
C ARG A 146 -7.88 13.12 2.44
N THR A 147 -8.12 14.22 1.72
CA THR A 147 -7.92 14.27 0.27
C THR A 147 -6.47 13.97 -0.10
N VAL A 148 -5.50 14.57 0.59
CA VAL A 148 -4.07 14.30 0.33
C VAL A 148 -3.73 12.82 0.53
N VAL A 149 -4.19 12.19 1.61
CA VAL A 149 -3.97 10.76 1.87
C VAL A 149 -4.57 9.92 0.76
N HIS A 150 -5.82 10.21 0.38
CA HIS A 150 -6.53 9.49 -0.67
C HIS A 150 -5.83 9.61 -2.03
N GLU A 151 -5.42 10.82 -2.41
CA GLU A 151 -4.65 11.05 -3.64
C GLU A 151 -3.30 10.33 -3.60
N CYS A 152 -2.62 10.28 -2.44
CA CYS A 152 -1.38 9.51 -2.31
C CYS A 152 -1.63 8.00 -2.53
N TRP A 153 -2.73 7.45 -2.02
CA TRP A 153 -3.11 6.06 -2.30
C TRP A 153 -3.43 5.80 -3.77
N ARG A 154 -4.14 6.73 -4.43
CA ARG A 154 -4.41 6.62 -5.87
C ARG A 154 -3.12 6.51 -6.67
N ASN A 155 -2.17 7.38 -6.39
CA ASN A 155 -0.87 7.35 -7.06
C ASN A 155 -0.03 6.13 -6.67
N ALA A 156 -0.07 5.69 -5.41
CA ALA A 156 0.59 4.47 -4.97
C ALA A 156 0.03 3.22 -5.69
N ALA A 157 -1.29 3.16 -5.92
CA ALA A 157 -1.92 2.10 -6.68
C ALA A 157 -1.42 2.04 -8.14
N LEU A 158 -1.29 3.20 -8.79
CA LEU A 158 -0.72 3.28 -10.15
C LEU A 158 0.74 2.83 -10.19
N ILE A 159 1.55 3.26 -9.22
CA ILE A 159 2.94 2.79 -9.11
C ILE A 159 2.98 1.28 -8.92
N TYR A 160 2.13 0.74 -8.05
CA TYR A 160 2.05 -0.69 -7.80
C TYR A 160 1.65 -1.47 -9.06
N LEU A 161 0.64 -0.99 -9.79
CA LEU A 161 0.25 -1.53 -11.09
C LEU A 161 1.45 -1.57 -12.06
N TYR A 162 2.10 -0.43 -12.31
CA TYR A 162 3.15 -0.36 -13.32
C TYR A 162 4.40 -1.14 -12.93
N MET A 163 4.87 -1.01 -11.69
CA MET A 163 6.12 -1.63 -11.28
C MET A 163 5.96 -3.08 -10.85
N ALA A 164 4.89 -3.44 -10.13
CA ALA A 164 4.74 -4.78 -9.58
C ALA A 164 4.04 -5.76 -10.54
N LEU A 165 3.08 -5.29 -11.34
CA LEU A 165 2.39 -6.12 -12.34
C LEU A 165 3.02 -5.98 -13.73
N CYS A 166 3.22 -4.76 -14.25
CA CYS A 166 3.78 -4.58 -15.58
C CYS A 166 5.31 -4.73 -15.64
N GLY A 167 5.98 -4.88 -14.49
CA GLY A 167 7.43 -5.03 -14.43
C GLY A 167 8.23 -3.78 -14.81
N ALA A 168 7.58 -2.60 -14.82
CA ALA A 168 8.24 -1.35 -15.17
C ALA A 168 9.30 -0.95 -14.11
N ALA A 169 10.38 -0.32 -14.58
CA ALA A 169 11.38 0.27 -13.71
C ALA A 169 10.99 1.70 -13.29
N ALA A 170 11.64 2.22 -12.25
CA ALA A 170 11.36 3.55 -11.70
C ALA A 170 11.59 4.73 -12.68
N ASN A 171 12.33 4.51 -13.77
CA ASN A 171 12.53 5.48 -14.84
C ASN A 171 11.53 5.37 -16.00
N ASP A 172 10.53 4.47 -15.92
CA ASP A 172 9.41 4.42 -16.87
C ASP A 172 8.66 5.76 -16.87
N PRO A 173 8.32 6.34 -18.03
CA PRO A 173 7.64 7.63 -18.12
C PRO A 173 6.31 7.72 -17.33
N ARG A 174 5.57 6.62 -17.23
CA ARG A 174 4.33 6.54 -16.44
C ARG A 174 4.63 6.66 -14.96
N VAL A 175 5.64 5.93 -14.49
CA VAL A 175 6.08 5.96 -13.08
C VAL A 175 6.62 7.35 -12.72
N LEU A 176 7.47 7.93 -13.56
CA LEU A 176 8.01 9.28 -13.34
C LEU A 176 6.91 10.35 -13.24
N ARG A 177 5.85 10.24 -14.07
CA ARG A 177 4.71 11.15 -14.02
C ARG A 177 3.96 11.05 -12.70
N VAL A 178 3.70 9.82 -12.24
CA VAL A 178 3.00 9.57 -10.98
C VAL A 178 3.83 10.03 -9.78
N VAL A 179 5.13 9.73 -9.74
CA VAL A 179 6.03 10.21 -8.67
C VAL A 179 6.05 11.72 -8.61
N LYS A 180 6.16 12.42 -9.75
CA LYS A 180 6.12 13.89 -9.81
C LYS A 180 4.82 14.46 -9.24
N ASN A 181 3.68 13.82 -9.53
CA ASN A 181 2.39 14.26 -9.00
C ASN A 181 2.35 14.16 -7.47
N VAL A 182 2.82 13.04 -6.91
CA VAL A 182 2.87 12.85 -5.46
C VAL A 182 3.87 13.79 -4.80
N THR A 183 5.07 13.94 -5.34
CA THR A 183 6.08 14.84 -4.73
C THR A 183 5.61 16.29 -4.73
N ARG A 184 4.83 16.72 -5.73
CA ARG A 184 4.15 18.03 -5.70
C ARG A 184 3.06 18.10 -4.63
N LEU A 185 2.23 17.06 -4.52
CA LEU A 185 1.15 16.99 -3.54
C LEU A 185 1.68 17.07 -2.09
N ILE A 186 2.67 16.24 -1.74
CA ILE A 186 3.22 16.20 -0.37
C ILE A 186 4.06 17.44 -0.02
N LYS A 187 4.61 18.16 -1.02
CA LYS A 187 5.24 19.47 -0.81
C LYS A 187 4.21 20.55 -0.49
N GLY A 188 3.07 20.53 -1.18
CA GLY A 188 1.99 21.50 -0.97
C GLY A 188 1.19 21.26 0.31
N ALA A 189 1.13 20.02 0.78
CA ALA A 189 0.44 19.67 2.02
C ALA A 189 1.26 20.10 3.24
N LYS A 190 0.64 20.86 4.15
CA LYS A 190 1.25 21.20 5.45
C LYS A 190 1.71 19.92 6.16
N SER A 191 2.93 19.95 6.70
CA SER A 191 3.44 18.86 7.54
C SER A 191 2.80 18.97 8.92
N GLY A 192 2.40 17.84 9.52
CA GLY A 192 1.63 17.84 10.77
C GLY A 192 1.13 16.45 11.16
N HIS A 193 0.84 16.27 12.44
CA HIS A 193 0.56 14.96 13.06
C HIS A 193 -0.58 14.17 12.39
N MET A 194 -1.55 14.86 11.80
CA MET A 194 -2.57 14.31 10.91
C MET A 194 -2.56 15.21 9.67
N PRO A 195 -2.13 14.74 8.48
CA PRO A 195 -2.28 13.38 7.93
C PRO A 195 -1.05 12.46 7.96
N ASP A 196 0.10 12.89 8.51
CA ASP A 196 1.39 12.23 8.27
C ASP A 196 1.46 10.76 8.69
N ALA A 197 0.78 10.35 9.77
CA ALA A 197 0.73 8.94 10.18
C ALA A 197 0.18 8.00 9.09
N TYR A 198 -0.81 8.48 8.32
CA TYR A 198 -1.50 7.72 7.28
C TYR A 198 -0.78 7.76 5.92
N LEU A 199 0.24 8.62 5.79
CA LEU A 199 1.02 8.74 4.57
C LEU A 199 2.19 7.75 4.51
N THR A 200 2.57 7.12 5.63
CA THR A 200 3.74 6.22 5.68
C THR A 200 3.68 5.12 4.61
N PRO A 201 2.59 4.34 4.48
CA PRO A 201 2.57 3.28 3.48
C PRO A 201 2.60 3.77 2.02
N PRO A 202 1.75 4.72 1.57
CA PRO A 202 1.81 5.18 0.18
C PRO A 202 3.11 5.93 -0.13
N ILE A 203 3.70 6.66 0.83
CA ILE A 203 5.02 7.29 0.64
C ILE A 203 6.12 6.25 0.50
N THR A 204 6.02 5.10 1.18
CA THR A 204 6.99 4.00 0.99
C THR A 204 6.97 3.50 -0.46
N ILE A 205 5.78 3.26 -1.01
CA ILE A 205 5.61 2.82 -2.41
C ILE A 205 6.17 3.87 -3.38
N VAL A 206 5.88 5.15 -3.13
CA VAL A 206 6.39 6.27 -3.93
C VAL A 206 7.91 6.42 -3.80
N GLY A 207 8.46 6.17 -2.61
CA GLY A 207 9.89 6.19 -2.34
C GLY A 207 10.66 5.15 -3.12
N LEU A 208 10.11 3.94 -3.25
CA LEU A 208 10.69 2.89 -4.10
C LEU A 208 10.77 3.35 -5.57
N ALA A 209 9.72 4.02 -6.04
CA ALA A 209 9.63 4.55 -7.40
C ALA A 209 10.43 5.86 -7.62
N ALA A 210 10.97 6.47 -6.57
CA ALA A 210 11.69 7.73 -6.66
C ALA A 210 13.05 7.54 -7.37
N TYR A 211 13.09 7.82 -8.66
CA TYR A 211 14.31 7.72 -9.47
C TYR A 211 15.24 8.93 -9.32
N ARG A 212 14.69 10.14 -9.30
CA ARG A 212 15.49 11.38 -9.22
C ARG A 212 15.86 11.69 -7.77
N GLU A 213 17.09 12.15 -7.55
CA GLU A 213 17.58 12.54 -6.22
C GLU A 213 16.70 13.61 -5.56
N GLN A 214 16.15 14.53 -6.34
CA GLN A 214 15.20 15.53 -5.83
C GLN A 214 13.91 14.90 -5.30
N ASP A 215 13.39 13.85 -5.95
CA ASP A 215 12.18 13.16 -5.50
C ASP A 215 12.48 12.31 -4.26
N ARG A 216 13.63 11.62 -4.24
CA ARG A 216 14.13 10.86 -3.07
C ARG A 216 14.26 11.76 -1.84
N TYR A 217 14.87 12.93 -1.99
CA TYR A 217 15.01 13.90 -0.92
C TYR A 217 13.65 14.30 -0.32
N VAL A 218 12.64 14.54 -1.16
CA VAL A 218 11.30 14.95 -0.71
C VAL A 218 10.62 13.84 0.07
N VAL A 219 10.70 12.60 -0.43
CA VAL A 219 10.20 11.40 0.26
C VAL A 219 10.92 11.23 1.60
N GLN A 220 12.25 11.31 1.60
CA GLN A 220 13.06 11.16 2.81
C GLN A 220 12.70 12.19 3.88
N GLN A 221 12.60 13.47 3.51
CA GLN A 221 12.21 14.53 4.44
C GLN A 221 10.81 14.29 5.02
N ARG A 222 9.85 13.85 4.19
CA ARG A 222 8.49 13.55 4.68
C ARG A 222 8.49 12.35 5.63
N MET A 223 9.21 11.28 5.31
CA MET A 223 9.38 10.10 6.18
C MET A 223 10.07 10.44 7.51
N LEU A 224 11.12 11.27 7.49
CA LEU A 224 11.79 11.74 8.71
C LEU A 224 10.85 12.53 9.62
N ASN A 225 9.98 13.37 9.05
CA ASN A 225 8.95 14.08 9.81
C ASN A 225 7.92 13.11 10.41
N ILE A 226 7.51 12.09 9.66
CA ILE A 226 6.64 11.00 10.17
C ILE A 226 7.31 10.30 11.34
N VAL A 227 8.57 9.89 11.23
CA VAL A 227 9.30 9.19 12.30
C VAL A 227 9.40 10.04 13.58
N LYS A 228 9.56 11.36 13.44
CA LYS A 228 9.57 12.28 14.59
C LYS A 228 8.19 12.37 15.28
N CYS A 229 7.12 12.38 14.49
CA CYS A 229 5.74 12.61 14.97
C CYS A 229 4.96 11.34 15.32
N ALA A 230 5.32 10.17 14.77
CA ALA A 230 4.52 8.97 14.90
C ALA A 230 4.63 8.34 16.31
N LYS A 231 3.49 7.82 16.80
CA LYS A 231 3.45 6.97 18.01
C LYS A 231 4.21 5.64 17.77
N SER A 232 4.19 5.11 16.56
CA SER A 232 4.95 3.92 16.14
C SER A 232 6.19 4.31 15.35
N LYS A 233 7.23 4.77 16.04
CA LYS A 233 8.49 5.24 15.44
C LYS A 233 9.27 4.14 14.73
N VAL A 234 9.10 2.89 15.15
CA VAL A 234 9.93 1.77 14.72
C VAL A 234 9.59 1.34 13.28
N VAL A 235 8.31 1.11 12.97
CA VAL A 235 7.89 0.69 11.63
C VAL A 235 8.22 1.74 10.57
N ALA A 236 7.94 3.01 10.83
CA ALA A 236 8.26 4.08 9.89
C ALA A 236 9.77 4.22 9.66
N LYS A 237 10.58 3.98 10.69
CA LYS A 237 12.04 3.97 10.58
C LYS A 237 12.55 2.80 9.75
N ASP A 238 12.01 1.60 9.96
CA ASP A 238 12.41 0.41 9.21
C ASP A 238 12.05 0.53 7.72
N LEU A 239 10.90 1.13 7.39
CA LEU A 239 10.53 1.43 6.00
C LEU A 239 11.47 2.48 5.38
N LEU A 240 11.88 3.50 6.13
CA LEU A 240 12.88 4.46 5.66
C LEU A 240 14.23 3.80 5.37
N LEU A 241 14.69 2.91 6.26
CA LEU A 241 15.93 2.15 6.06
C LEU A 241 15.86 1.26 4.82
N GLN A 242 14.71 0.65 4.55
CA GLN A 242 14.50 -0.14 3.32
C GLN A 242 14.63 0.74 2.06
N LEU A 243 14.08 1.96 2.08
CA LEU A 243 14.23 2.88 0.95
C LEU A 243 15.68 3.31 0.76
N GLU A 244 16.41 3.59 1.84
CA GLU A 244 17.83 3.97 1.79
C GLU A 244 18.72 2.83 1.27
N ASP A 245 18.43 1.56 1.61
CA ASP A 245 19.06 0.38 1.00
C ASP A 245 18.82 0.37 -0.52
N VAL A 246 17.56 0.47 -0.96
CA VAL A 246 17.23 0.45 -2.39
C VAL A 246 17.92 1.59 -3.13
N TRP A 247 17.87 2.82 -2.62
CA TRP A 247 18.48 3.98 -3.26
C TRP A 247 20.00 3.87 -3.37
N THR A 248 20.65 3.37 -2.31
CA THR A 248 22.10 3.15 -2.29
C THR A 248 22.49 2.05 -3.28
N ARG A 249 21.80 0.92 -3.24
CA ARG A 249 22.06 -0.24 -4.10
C ARG A 249 21.86 0.09 -5.59
N THR A 250 20.72 0.68 -5.94
CA THR A 250 20.42 1.06 -7.33
C THR A 250 21.38 2.13 -7.87
N ARG A 251 21.87 3.04 -7.02
CA ARG A 251 22.92 4.01 -7.38
C ARG A 251 24.25 3.31 -7.68
N ASN A 252 24.67 2.37 -6.82
CA ASN A 252 25.91 1.62 -7.01
C ASN A 252 25.86 0.75 -8.28
N GLU A 253 24.72 0.14 -8.55
CA GLU A 253 24.48 -0.69 -9.73
C GLU A 253 24.17 0.13 -11.00
N LYS A 254 24.07 1.46 -10.90
CA LYS A 254 23.77 2.39 -12.00
C LYS A 254 22.50 2.02 -12.79
N ARG A 255 21.45 1.59 -12.10
CA ARG A 255 20.15 1.24 -12.70
C ARG A 255 18.99 1.87 -11.95
N ALA A 256 17.83 1.91 -12.60
CA ALA A 256 16.58 2.25 -11.92
C ALA A 256 16.13 1.11 -10.99
N ALA A 257 15.39 1.47 -9.94
CA ALA A 257 14.76 0.50 -9.06
C ALA A 257 13.66 -0.26 -9.81
N VAL A 258 13.50 -1.54 -9.48
CA VAL A 258 12.38 -2.40 -9.88
C VAL A 258 11.66 -2.90 -8.63
N TRP A 259 10.44 -3.40 -8.77
CA TRP A 259 9.63 -3.76 -7.60
C TRP A 259 10.28 -4.82 -6.69
N SER A 260 11.02 -5.78 -7.28
CA SER A 260 11.72 -6.82 -6.53
C SER A 260 12.84 -6.30 -5.62
N ASP A 261 13.34 -5.09 -5.85
CA ASP A 261 14.35 -4.47 -4.98
C ASP A 261 13.85 -4.27 -3.56
N LEU A 262 12.55 -3.99 -3.40
CA LEU A 262 11.93 -3.79 -2.09
C LEU A 262 12.01 -5.06 -1.23
N ARG A 263 11.83 -6.24 -1.85
CA ARG A 263 11.96 -7.51 -1.15
C ARG A 263 13.37 -7.73 -0.62
N ILE A 264 14.39 -7.38 -1.41
CA ILE A 264 15.80 -7.51 -1.00
C ILE A 264 16.08 -6.57 0.18
N ALA A 265 15.65 -5.32 0.08
CA ALA A 265 15.83 -4.33 1.14
C ALA A 265 15.11 -4.74 2.43
N TYR A 266 13.90 -5.28 2.32
CA TYR A 266 13.16 -5.82 3.46
C TYR A 266 13.93 -6.92 4.19
N LEU A 267 14.50 -7.90 3.46
CA LEU A 267 15.30 -8.97 4.06
C LEU A 267 16.56 -8.43 4.74
N ASN A 268 17.24 -7.48 4.10
CA ASN A 268 18.44 -6.85 4.66
C ASN A 268 18.17 -6.08 5.97
N VAL A 269 17.05 -5.34 6.04
CA VAL A 269 16.72 -4.50 7.19
C VAL A 269 16.10 -5.30 8.33
N VAL A 270 15.24 -6.26 8.04
CA VAL A 270 14.54 -7.05 9.07
C VAL A 270 15.40 -8.23 9.55
N GLY A 271 16.39 -8.68 8.76
CA GLY A 271 17.35 -9.70 9.15
C GLY A 271 16.80 -11.14 9.14
N ILE A 272 15.89 -11.43 8.20
CA ILE A 272 15.25 -12.76 8.00
C ILE A 272 15.62 -13.30 6.62
#